data_AF-G2QVH5-F1
#
_entry.id   AF-G2QVH5-F1
#
_cell.length_a   1.000
_cell.length_b   1.000
_cell.length_c   1.000
_cell.angle_alpha   90.00
_cell.angle_beta   90.00
_cell.angle_gamma   90.00
#
_symmetry.space_group_name_H-M   'P 1'
#
loop_
_entity.id
_entity.type
_entity.pdbx_description
1 polymer ?
#
loop_
_entity_poly.entity_id
_entity_poly.type
_entity_poly.pdbx_seq_one_letter_code
_entity_poly.pdbx_strand_id
1 'polypeptide(L)'
;MPPKRAAAGPSSAPKKSPAAPAADGADSAASSASEPAIPRSKRWSPVSGSANADAHYKLKMQNPVTAYSFVCLCQPPFPNGEDSDEDEEEDDDEEDDDEEDREAEDGEDGAKKKRSVCDGGKTCLCDTPASEHPDHVWKMSAAGKLKFLIQRTHFALRDPDNFSMYTFNDHLGYGVLEMLQNLVLDYEEAAGNYKEQWAVCECLAFFLQTEGWCVTGIDDGDTVDATFELIGRLFMAMLAQLERQQLLSKDSEIKNLGLVMALFMAWARGARQYGLLEDEKEESLGPAKNKKKWQPSFFDNQILAYARKYEIDLVGPHDIDETVAEARGDVALPDPESSSTAKADPFGFAKALKKYKVEAGGISAFLSQNYSSNSPIGGDNLDITTWSSAARKSKCFDKKDPLSKAEIDALKQGMVLTLG
;
A
#
# COMPACT_ATOMS: atom_id res chain seq x y z
N MET A 1 40.52 57.42 -0.82
CA MET A 1 41.73 57.45 0.03
C MET A 1 41.48 56.62 1.29
N PRO A 2 42.51 55.94 1.83
CA PRO A 2 42.42 54.67 2.60
C PRO A 2 42.06 54.86 4.11
N PRO A 3 41.89 53.75 4.89
CA PRO A 3 40.95 53.65 6.01
C PRO A 3 41.57 53.88 7.40
N LYS A 4 40.73 53.96 8.45
CA LYS A 4 41.14 53.97 9.86
C LYS A 4 40.59 52.74 10.61
N ARG A 5 41.53 51.95 11.15
CA ARG A 5 41.34 50.81 12.07
C ARG A 5 40.80 51.25 13.43
N ALA A 6 40.09 50.35 14.11
CA ALA A 6 40.05 50.28 15.58
C ALA A 6 40.27 48.82 16.02
N ALA A 7 40.97 48.67 17.14
CA ALA A 7 41.69 47.48 17.59
C ALA A 7 40.92 46.64 18.63
N ALA A 8 41.41 45.41 18.80
CA ALA A 8 40.96 44.37 19.72
C ALA A 8 41.36 44.63 21.19
N GLY A 9 40.62 43.98 22.10
CA GLY A 9 40.94 43.80 23.52
C GLY A 9 40.55 42.39 24.00
N PRO A 10 41.11 41.90 25.13
CA PRO A 10 41.75 40.58 25.14
C PRO A 10 41.12 39.49 26.03
N SER A 11 41.62 38.29 25.75
CA SER A 11 41.58 36.98 26.41
C SER A 11 41.52 36.95 27.95
N SER A 12 40.73 36.01 28.48
CA SER A 12 40.59 35.67 29.90
C SER A 12 41.32 34.36 30.26
N ALA A 13 41.93 34.35 31.45
CA ALA A 13 42.67 33.25 32.06
C ALA A 13 41.85 32.59 33.22
N PRO A 14 42.25 31.41 33.75
CA PRO A 14 41.36 30.34 34.25
C PRO A 14 41.28 30.19 35.78
N LYS A 15 40.29 29.41 36.28
CA LYS A 15 40.22 28.84 37.66
C LYS A 15 39.56 27.45 37.63
N LYS A 16 40.32 26.37 37.88
CA LYS A 16 40.52 25.59 39.14
C LYS A 16 39.39 24.60 39.50
N SER A 17 39.73 23.31 39.39
CA SER A 17 38.98 22.12 39.79
C SER A 17 39.03 21.84 41.31
N PRO A 18 38.13 20.99 41.83
CA PRO A 18 38.45 20.10 42.95
C PRO A 18 38.31 18.60 42.59
N ALA A 19 39.00 17.79 43.37
CA ALA A 19 39.36 16.40 43.15
C ALA A 19 38.26 15.37 43.49
N ALA A 20 38.40 14.17 42.91
CA ALA A 20 37.62 12.96 43.16
C ALA A 20 38.13 12.17 44.37
N PRO A 21 37.33 11.19 44.86
CA PRO A 21 37.86 9.94 45.39
C PRO A 21 37.43 8.73 44.54
N ALA A 22 38.37 7.79 44.36
CA ALA A 22 38.16 6.40 43.95
C ALA A 22 38.00 5.54 45.23
N ALA A 23 37.48 4.32 45.29
CA ALA A 23 37.09 3.29 44.31
C ALA A 23 36.09 2.31 44.98
N ASP A 24 35.68 1.30 44.19
CA ASP A 24 35.18 -0.04 44.54
C ASP A 24 33.67 -0.30 44.48
N GLY A 25 33.30 -1.23 43.58
CA GLY A 25 31.98 -1.83 43.47
C GLY A 25 31.65 -2.23 42.03
N ALA A 26 32.01 -3.46 41.66
CA ALA A 26 31.54 -4.13 40.45
C ALA A 26 30.02 -4.34 40.51
N ASP A 27 29.30 -4.07 39.41
CA ASP A 27 28.47 -5.06 38.72
C ASP A 27 27.63 -4.44 37.58
N SER A 28 27.66 -5.12 36.43
CA SER A 28 26.64 -5.15 35.37
C SER A 28 26.00 -3.83 34.90
N ALA A 29 26.56 -3.27 33.82
CA ALA A 29 25.79 -2.47 32.88
C ALA A 29 26.05 -3.01 31.47
N ALA A 30 25.22 -3.98 31.05
CA ALA A 30 25.08 -4.32 29.65
C ALA A 30 24.65 -3.05 28.91
N SER A 31 25.52 -2.58 28.03
CA SER A 31 25.24 -1.52 27.07
C SER A 31 24.02 -1.94 26.23
N SER A 32 22.84 -1.39 26.54
CA SER A 32 21.73 -1.37 25.60
C SER A 32 22.14 -0.42 24.47
N ALA A 33 22.81 -0.96 23.45
CA ALA A 33 22.98 -0.25 22.21
C ALA A 33 21.57 0.03 21.67
N SER A 34 21.15 1.29 21.71
CA SER A 34 19.91 1.73 21.09
C SER A 34 19.95 1.32 19.63
N GLU A 35 18.99 0.50 19.19
CA GLU A 35 18.84 0.17 17.78
C GLU A 35 18.85 1.45 16.94
N PRO A 36 19.51 1.45 15.77
CA PRO A 36 19.60 2.64 14.93
C PRO A 36 18.18 3.09 14.55
N ALA A 37 17.81 4.29 15.01
CA ALA A 37 16.52 4.89 14.70
C ALA A 37 16.38 5.05 13.17
N ILE A 38 15.40 4.38 12.59
CA ILE A 38 15.11 4.48 11.15
C ILE A 38 14.62 5.91 10.87
N PRO A 39 15.24 6.63 9.93
CA PRO A 39 14.79 7.97 9.57
C PRO A 39 13.33 7.97 9.13
N ARG A 40 12.49 8.75 9.83
CA ARG A 40 11.08 8.91 9.50
C ARG A 40 10.90 9.87 8.33
N SER A 41 10.01 9.54 7.40
CA SER A 41 9.66 10.47 6.31
C SER A 41 9.05 11.76 6.86
N LYS A 42 9.37 12.89 6.22
CA LYS A 42 8.85 14.22 6.62
C LYS A 42 7.37 14.41 6.27
N ARG A 43 6.78 13.51 5.48
CA ARG A 43 5.34 13.53 5.16
C ARG A 43 4.45 13.19 6.36
N TRP A 44 5.05 12.60 7.40
CA TRP A 44 4.35 12.12 8.57
C TRP A 44 4.35 13.12 9.71
N SER A 45 3.24 13.17 10.46
CA SER A 45 3.13 13.95 11.68
C SER A 45 4.04 13.42 12.80
N PRO A 46 4.49 14.27 13.75
CA PRO A 46 5.40 13.83 14.83
C PRO A 46 4.83 12.72 15.71
N VAL A 47 3.52 12.74 15.98
CA VAL A 47 2.80 11.67 16.68
C VAL A 47 1.74 11.16 15.71
N SER A 48 1.90 9.90 15.28
CA SER A 48 1.13 9.35 14.15
C SER A 48 1.21 7.82 14.20
N GLY A 49 0.04 7.17 14.25
CA GLY A 49 -0.08 5.72 14.16
C GLY A 49 0.38 5.22 12.80
N SER A 50 -0.04 5.91 11.73
CA SER A 50 0.41 5.62 10.36
C SER A 50 1.93 5.58 10.25
N ALA A 51 2.59 6.58 10.82
CA ALA A 51 4.02 6.69 10.67
C ALA A 51 4.81 5.80 11.65
N ASN A 52 4.15 5.27 12.69
CA ASN A 52 4.69 4.16 13.48
C ASN A 52 4.58 2.85 12.71
N ALA A 53 3.48 2.62 11.98
CA ALA A 53 3.33 1.46 11.11
C ALA A 53 4.36 1.47 9.96
N ASP A 54 4.59 2.60 9.30
CA ASP A 54 5.66 2.76 8.28
C ASP A 54 7.06 2.49 8.87
N ALA A 55 7.33 2.98 10.08
CA ALA A 55 8.61 2.69 10.76
C ALA A 55 8.74 1.20 11.09
N HIS A 56 7.66 0.54 11.53
CA HIS A 56 7.63 -0.89 11.79
C HIS A 56 7.92 -1.71 10.53
N TYR A 57 7.32 -1.35 9.40
CA TYR A 57 7.64 -1.94 8.09
C TYR A 57 9.13 -1.88 7.81
N LYS A 58 9.70 -0.67 7.83
CA LYS A 58 11.11 -0.45 7.52
C LYS A 58 12.04 -1.21 8.45
N LEU A 59 11.67 -1.35 9.73
CA LEU A 59 12.43 -2.11 10.72
C LEU A 59 12.42 -3.60 10.40
N LYS A 60 11.24 -4.16 10.12
CA LYS A 60 11.11 -5.58 9.79
C LYS A 60 11.81 -5.94 8.48
N MET A 61 11.87 -5.00 7.53
CA MET A 61 12.45 -5.23 6.20
C MET A 61 13.95 -4.91 6.09
N GLN A 62 14.64 -4.65 7.21
CA GLN A 62 16.09 -4.37 7.20
C GLN A 62 16.93 -5.53 6.65
N ASN A 63 16.47 -6.77 6.78
CA ASN A 63 17.14 -7.94 6.20
C ASN A 63 16.54 -8.25 4.81
N PRO A 64 17.25 -7.95 3.70
CA PRO A 64 16.73 -8.14 2.35
C PRO A 64 16.41 -9.60 2.01
N VAL A 65 17.10 -10.56 2.64
CA VAL A 65 16.87 -11.99 2.41
C VAL A 65 15.49 -12.38 2.90
N THR A 66 15.14 -11.94 4.11
CA THR A 66 13.82 -12.19 4.69
C THR A 66 12.76 -11.33 3.99
N ALA A 67 13.03 -10.04 3.80
CA ALA A 67 12.09 -9.09 3.21
C ALA A 67 11.59 -9.53 1.83
N TYR A 68 12.48 -10.01 0.97
CA TYR A 68 12.16 -10.37 -0.40
C TYR A 68 12.06 -11.88 -0.63
N SER A 69 11.94 -12.66 0.46
CA SER A 69 11.53 -14.06 0.37
C SER A 69 10.02 -14.15 0.09
N PHE A 70 9.63 -15.15 -0.70
CA PHE A 70 8.22 -15.38 -1.02
C PHE A 70 7.61 -16.36 -0.05
N VAL A 71 6.42 -16.00 0.43
CA VAL A 71 5.59 -16.81 1.34
C VAL A 71 4.22 -17.06 0.73
N CYS A 72 3.59 -18.15 1.15
CA CYS A 72 2.21 -18.45 0.77
C CYS A 72 1.20 -17.67 1.63
N LEU A 73 0.04 -17.40 1.02
CA LEU A 73 -1.20 -17.03 1.69
C LEU A 73 -2.16 -18.20 1.51
N CYS A 74 -2.83 -18.69 2.56
CA CYS A 74 -3.73 -19.83 2.39
C CYS A 74 -4.93 -19.54 1.46
N GLN A 75 -5.37 -18.29 1.39
CA GLN A 75 -6.48 -17.81 0.58
C GLN A 75 -6.29 -16.32 0.22
N PRO A 76 -6.97 -15.78 -0.82
CA PRO A 76 -7.02 -14.34 -1.03
C PRO A 76 -7.69 -13.67 0.17
N PRO A 77 -7.29 -12.44 0.52
CA PRO A 77 -7.92 -11.66 1.58
C PRO A 77 -9.23 -10.98 1.15
N PHE A 78 -9.84 -11.40 0.04
CA PHE A 78 -11.07 -10.86 -0.54
C PHE A 78 -11.95 -12.00 -1.08
N PRO A 79 -13.28 -11.79 -1.22
CA PRO A 79 -14.17 -12.75 -1.85
C PRO A 79 -13.72 -13.08 -3.27
N ASN A 80 -13.80 -14.34 -3.68
CA ASN A 80 -13.35 -14.78 -5.00
C ASN A 80 -14.38 -15.71 -5.66
N GLY A 81 -15.51 -15.15 -6.10
CA GLY A 81 -16.50 -15.73 -7.03
C GLY A 81 -17.27 -16.96 -6.55
N GLU A 82 -16.58 -17.96 -6.02
CA GLU A 82 -17.16 -19.20 -5.49
C GLU A 82 -17.76 -19.03 -4.08
N ASP A 83 -17.62 -17.84 -3.48
CA ASP A 83 -17.87 -17.53 -2.06
C ASP A 83 -18.87 -16.36 -1.83
N SER A 84 -19.60 -15.87 -2.84
CA SER A 84 -20.46 -14.67 -2.69
C SER A 84 -21.92 -14.95 -2.29
N ASP A 85 -22.32 -16.22 -2.11
CA ASP A 85 -23.72 -16.62 -1.91
C ASP A 85 -24.07 -16.95 -0.45
N GLU A 86 -23.20 -16.69 0.53
CA GLU A 86 -23.52 -16.91 1.95
C GLU A 86 -23.36 -15.57 2.69
N ASP A 87 -24.50 -15.03 3.16
CA ASP A 87 -24.68 -13.98 4.19
C ASP A 87 -25.50 -12.72 3.78
N GLU A 88 -26.44 -12.84 2.83
CA GLU A 88 -27.61 -11.95 2.75
C GLU A 88 -28.92 -12.74 2.92
N GLU A 89 -29.15 -13.27 4.12
CA GLU A 89 -30.52 -13.51 4.62
C GLU A 89 -30.66 -12.82 5.98
N GLU A 90 -30.75 -11.49 5.96
CA GLU A 90 -31.63 -10.79 6.90
C GLU A 90 -33.06 -11.10 6.45
N ASP A 91 -33.68 -12.13 7.03
CA ASP A 91 -35.13 -12.21 7.07
C ASP A 91 -35.58 -12.62 8.47
N ASP A 92 -36.55 -11.83 8.92
CA ASP A 92 -37.24 -11.80 10.19
C ASP A 92 -37.91 -13.13 10.59
N ASP A 93 -38.15 -13.20 11.90
CA ASP A 93 -39.28 -13.85 12.56
C ASP A 93 -39.17 -15.28 13.15
N GLU A 94 -39.30 -15.25 14.49
CA GLU A 94 -40.13 -16.09 15.36
C GLU A 94 -39.54 -17.35 16.04
N GLU A 95 -39.59 -17.26 17.37
CA GLU A 95 -39.47 -18.34 18.36
C GLU A 95 -40.45 -19.48 18.03
N ASP A 96 -39.98 -20.74 18.00
CA ASP A 96 -40.59 -21.80 18.82
C ASP A 96 -39.74 -23.09 18.86
N ASP A 97 -39.83 -23.75 20.01
CA ASP A 97 -39.25 -25.04 20.40
C ASP A 97 -39.68 -26.20 19.48
N ASP A 98 -38.78 -27.17 19.22
CA ASP A 98 -38.91 -28.57 19.67
C ASP A 98 -37.96 -29.54 18.93
N GLU A 99 -37.43 -30.49 19.71
CA GLU A 99 -36.57 -31.62 19.34
C GLU A 99 -37.29 -32.62 18.38
N GLU A 100 -36.55 -33.24 17.45
CA GLU A 100 -36.44 -34.72 17.34
C GLU A 100 -35.61 -35.20 16.12
N ASP A 101 -34.75 -36.18 16.41
CA ASP A 101 -33.94 -37.03 15.54
C ASP A 101 -34.62 -37.52 14.26
N ARG A 102 -33.92 -37.43 13.10
CA ARG A 102 -33.97 -38.45 12.03
C ARG A 102 -32.63 -38.60 11.32
N GLU A 103 -32.03 -39.78 11.49
CA GLU A 103 -30.97 -40.34 10.63
C GLU A 103 -31.52 -40.84 9.28
N ALA A 104 -30.59 -41.03 8.33
CA ALA A 104 -30.67 -41.66 6.99
C ALA A 104 -30.81 -40.65 5.82
N GLU A 105 -30.12 -40.78 4.69
CA GLU A 105 -29.15 -41.75 4.17
C GLU A 105 -28.49 -41.11 2.92
N ASP A 106 -27.37 -41.67 2.50
CA ASP A 106 -26.47 -41.25 1.42
C ASP A 106 -27.11 -40.66 0.14
N GLY A 107 -26.58 -39.51 -0.28
CA GLY A 107 -26.68 -38.97 -1.63
C GLY A 107 -25.34 -38.33 -2.02
N GLU A 108 -24.57 -39.01 -2.87
CA GLU A 108 -23.38 -38.47 -3.52
C GLU A 108 -23.74 -37.22 -4.33
N ASP A 109 -23.43 -36.03 -3.82
CA ASP A 109 -23.31 -34.82 -4.63
C ASP A 109 -22.18 -33.95 -4.06
N GLY A 110 -21.35 -33.43 -4.96
CA GLY A 110 -20.02 -32.89 -4.71
C GLY A 110 -19.93 -31.98 -3.49
N ALA A 111 -19.31 -32.49 -2.42
CA ALA A 111 -18.98 -31.71 -1.24
C ALA A 111 -18.10 -30.52 -1.65
N LYS A 112 -18.69 -29.32 -1.75
CA LYS A 112 -17.97 -28.05 -1.74
C LYS A 112 -17.03 -28.12 -0.53
N LYS A 113 -15.71 -28.17 -0.77
CA LYS A 113 -14.72 -28.17 0.32
C LYS A 113 -14.88 -26.84 1.06
N LYS A 114 -15.54 -26.86 2.22
CA LYS A 114 -15.53 -25.72 3.14
C LYS A 114 -14.09 -25.27 3.33
N ARG A 115 -13.81 -23.99 3.04
CA ARG A 115 -12.46 -23.43 3.20
C ARG A 115 -12.06 -23.62 4.65
N SER A 116 -10.89 -24.18 4.89
CA SER A 116 -10.32 -24.20 6.24
C SER A 116 -10.12 -22.74 6.67
N VAL A 117 -10.69 -22.35 7.80
CA VAL A 117 -10.52 -21.01 8.37
C VAL A 117 -9.02 -20.68 8.47
N CYS A 118 -8.62 -19.51 7.96
CA CYS A 118 -7.24 -19.04 8.07
C CYS A 118 -6.87 -18.88 9.56
N ASP A 119 -5.89 -19.65 10.03
CA ASP A 119 -5.44 -19.63 11.42
C ASP A 119 -4.10 -18.92 11.62
N GLY A 120 -3.68 -18.13 10.63
CA GLY A 120 -2.42 -17.40 10.65
C GLY A 120 -1.19 -18.29 10.52
N GLY A 121 -1.31 -19.45 9.86
CA GLY A 121 -0.19 -20.35 9.60
C GLY A 121 0.07 -21.37 10.71
N LYS A 122 -0.88 -21.56 11.63
CA LYS A 122 -0.77 -22.64 12.63
C LYS A 122 -0.97 -24.00 11.98
N THR A 123 -1.92 -24.09 11.05
CA THR A 123 -2.20 -25.28 10.25
C THR A 123 -2.41 -24.96 8.77
N CYS A 124 -2.75 -23.71 8.43
CA CYS A 124 -2.91 -23.30 7.04
C CYS A 124 -1.56 -22.95 6.37
N LEU A 125 -1.57 -22.74 5.05
CA LEU A 125 -0.38 -22.42 4.26
C LEU A 125 0.18 -21.00 4.48
N CYS A 126 -0.41 -20.17 5.34
CA CYS A 126 0.10 -18.83 5.57
C CYS A 126 1.53 -18.87 6.09
N ASP A 127 2.39 -18.01 5.53
CA ASP A 127 3.80 -17.83 5.94
C ASP A 127 4.72 -19.02 5.68
N THR A 128 4.23 -20.12 5.08
CA THR A 128 5.12 -21.18 4.61
C THR A 128 5.93 -20.69 3.40
N PRO A 129 7.19 -21.14 3.23
CA PRO A 129 8.01 -20.73 2.08
C PRO A 129 7.35 -21.12 0.76
N ALA A 130 7.22 -20.18 -0.16
CA ALA A 130 6.60 -20.43 -1.47
C ALA A 130 7.35 -21.49 -2.30
N SER A 131 8.64 -21.70 -2.03
CA SER A 131 9.46 -22.74 -2.64
C SER A 131 9.01 -24.17 -2.29
N GLU A 132 8.31 -24.35 -1.17
CA GLU A 132 7.77 -25.65 -0.75
C GLU A 132 6.42 -25.94 -1.42
N HIS A 133 5.80 -24.93 -2.05
CA HIS A 133 4.49 -25.01 -2.69
C HIS A 133 4.51 -24.34 -4.08
N PRO A 134 5.28 -24.86 -5.04
CA PRO A 134 5.49 -24.22 -6.34
C PRO A 134 4.20 -23.99 -7.13
N ASP A 135 3.20 -24.85 -6.98
CA ASP A 135 1.92 -24.76 -7.71
C ASP A 135 0.88 -23.88 -7.00
N HIS A 136 1.14 -23.44 -5.76
CA HIS A 136 0.22 -22.60 -5.02
C HIS A 136 0.13 -21.19 -5.63
N VAL A 137 -1.07 -20.70 -5.89
CA VAL A 137 -1.27 -19.43 -6.60
C VAL A 137 -0.99 -18.23 -5.68
N TRP A 138 -1.57 -18.24 -4.48
CA TRP A 138 -1.57 -17.08 -3.58
C TRP A 138 -0.25 -16.92 -2.85
N LYS A 139 0.64 -16.11 -3.42
CA LYS A 139 1.99 -15.85 -2.92
C LYS A 139 2.31 -14.37 -2.94
N MET A 140 3.09 -13.92 -1.96
CA MET A 140 3.62 -12.56 -1.89
C MET A 140 5.05 -12.59 -1.36
N SER A 141 5.85 -11.57 -1.68
CA SER A 141 7.04 -11.32 -0.86
C SER A 141 6.64 -10.97 0.58
N ALA A 142 7.49 -11.29 1.55
CA ALA A 142 7.25 -10.92 2.95
C ALA A 142 7.06 -9.40 3.12
N ALA A 143 7.81 -8.61 2.33
CA ALA A 143 7.68 -7.16 2.24
C ALA A 143 6.30 -6.74 1.71
N GLY A 144 5.87 -7.28 0.56
CA GLY A 144 4.56 -6.99 -0.02
C GLY A 144 3.42 -7.35 0.94
N LYS A 145 3.49 -8.52 1.56
CA LYS A 145 2.50 -8.97 2.57
C LYS A 145 2.45 -8.02 3.77
N LEU A 146 3.60 -7.68 4.36
CA LEU A 146 3.62 -6.77 5.51
C LEU A 146 3.13 -5.37 5.13
N LYS A 147 3.51 -4.87 3.96
CA LYS A 147 3.07 -3.55 3.47
C LYS A 147 1.55 -3.52 3.26
N PHE A 148 0.96 -4.59 2.71
CA PHE A 148 -0.49 -4.76 2.62
C PHE A 148 -1.17 -4.76 3.99
N LEU A 149 -0.68 -5.57 4.95
CA LEU A 149 -1.24 -5.60 6.31
C LEU A 149 -1.18 -4.23 7.00
N ILE A 150 -0.11 -3.47 6.75
CA ILE A 150 0.02 -2.10 7.26
C ILE A 150 -0.98 -1.15 6.63
N GLN A 151 -1.41 -1.36 5.37
CA GLN A 151 -2.52 -0.59 4.81
C GLN A 151 -3.82 -0.83 5.55
N ARG A 152 -4.08 -2.04 6.05
CA ARG A 152 -5.26 -2.30 6.90
C ARG A 152 -5.17 -1.54 8.23
N THR A 153 -3.99 -1.43 8.82
CA THR A 153 -3.79 -0.51 9.95
C THR A 153 -4.06 0.94 9.55
N HIS A 154 -3.50 1.42 8.44
CA HIS A 154 -3.74 2.80 7.98
C HIS A 154 -5.21 3.10 7.70
N PHE A 155 -5.95 2.14 7.15
CA PHE A 155 -7.39 2.21 6.91
C PHE A 155 -8.14 2.37 8.24
N ALA A 156 -7.89 1.47 9.21
CA ALA A 156 -8.56 1.51 10.50
C ALA A 156 -8.32 2.83 11.26
N LEU A 157 -7.12 3.40 11.16
CA LEU A 157 -6.78 4.69 11.77
C LEU A 157 -7.46 5.90 11.11
N ARG A 158 -8.02 5.72 9.91
CA ARG A 158 -8.72 6.76 9.15
C ARG A 158 -10.24 6.62 9.21
N ASP A 159 -10.74 5.46 9.60
CA ASP A 159 -12.17 5.22 9.75
C ASP A 159 -12.70 5.82 11.07
N PRO A 160 -13.55 6.86 11.01
CA PRO A 160 -14.15 7.47 12.21
C PRO A 160 -14.97 6.49 13.07
N ASP A 161 -15.53 5.44 12.48
CA ASP A 161 -16.39 4.49 13.20
C ASP A 161 -15.58 3.66 14.19
N ASN A 162 -14.33 3.32 13.86
CA ASN A 162 -13.38 2.69 14.77
C ASN A 162 -13.04 3.54 16.01
N PHE A 163 -13.41 4.83 16.01
CA PHE A 163 -13.23 5.74 17.13
C PHE A 163 -14.56 6.24 17.71
N SER A 164 -15.71 5.69 17.29
CA SER A 164 -17.03 6.19 17.68
C SER A 164 -17.19 7.69 17.43
N MET A 165 -16.73 8.13 16.25
CA MET A 165 -16.71 9.53 15.84
C MET A 165 -17.51 9.72 14.55
N TYR A 166 -18.10 10.91 14.40
CA TYR A 166 -18.52 11.41 13.09
C TYR A 166 -17.69 12.62 12.72
N THR A 167 -17.09 12.62 11.53
CA THR A 167 -16.28 13.72 11.02
C THR A 167 -17.02 14.47 9.90
N PHE A 168 -17.14 13.84 8.74
CA PHE A 168 -17.89 14.21 7.53
C PHE A 168 -18.05 12.96 6.64
N ASN A 169 -19.03 12.95 5.72
CA ASN A 169 -19.44 11.75 4.96
C ASN A 169 -18.29 11.03 4.25
N ASP A 170 -17.40 11.77 3.60
CA ASP A 170 -16.40 11.17 2.70
C ASP A 170 -15.05 10.95 3.40
N HIS A 171 -14.98 11.08 4.74
CA HIS A 171 -13.71 11.04 5.47
C HIS A 171 -12.92 9.77 5.18
N LEU A 172 -13.57 8.62 5.23
CA LEU A 172 -12.89 7.34 4.98
C LEU A 172 -12.40 7.25 3.54
N GLY A 173 -13.24 7.58 2.55
CA GLY A 173 -12.86 7.55 1.14
C GLY A 173 -11.68 8.48 0.83
N TYR A 174 -11.70 9.70 1.37
CA TYR A 174 -10.57 10.62 1.29
C TYR A 174 -9.33 10.13 2.05
N GLY A 175 -9.52 9.43 3.16
CA GLY A 175 -8.47 8.76 3.90
C GLY A 175 -7.78 7.69 3.05
N VAL A 176 -8.55 6.86 2.34
CA VAL A 176 -8.05 5.84 1.42
C VAL A 176 -7.33 6.50 0.23
N LEU A 177 -7.84 7.62 -0.30
CA LEU A 177 -7.14 8.38 -1.33
C LEU A 177 -5.74 8.84 -0.85
N GLU A 178 -5.63 9.36 0.38
CA GLU A 178 -4.34 9.72 0.98
C GLU A 178 -3.41 8.49 1.12
N MET A 179 -3.96 7.31 1.44
CA MET A 179 -3.19 6.04 1.49
C MET A 179 -2.67 5.64 0.11
N LEU A 180 -3.49 5.69 -0.94
CA LEU A 180 -3.07 5.41 -2.31
C LEU A 180 -1.98 6.37 -2.78
N GLN A 181 -2.11 7.66 -2.46
CA GLN A 181 -1.08 8.66 -2.73
C GLN A 181 0.24 8.33 -1.99
N ASN A 182 0.17 7.88 -0.73
CA ASN A 182 1.35 7.45 0.02
C ASN A 182 2.04 6.25 -0.63
N LEU A 183 1.30 5.26 -1.15
CA LEU A 183 1.87 4.11 -1.87
C LEU A 183 2.58 4.54 -3.15
N VAL A 184 2.00 5.50 -3.90
CA VAL A 184 2.67 6.09 -5.08
C VAL A 184 3.97 6.80 -4.70
N LEU A 185 3.98 7.53 -3.56
CA LEU A 185 5.19 8.15 -3.05
C LEU A 185 6.23 7.12 -2.56
N ASP A 186 5.80 6.04 -1.93
CA ASP A 186 6.70 4.95 -1.52
C ASP A 186 7.39 4.31 -2.72
N TYR A 187 6.68 4.13 -3.84
CA TYR A 187 7.26 3.65 -5.09
C TYR A 187 8.31 4.62 -5.67
N GLU A 188 8.04 5.93 -5.60
CA GLU A 188 9.00 6.96 -6.02
C GLU A 188 10.25 6.99 -5.12
N GLU A 189 10.06 6.90 -3.80
CA GLU A 189 11.14 6.86 -2.81
C GLU A 189 12.00 5.59 -2.93
N ALA A 190 11.39 4.47 -3.35
CA ALA A 190 12.05 3.20 -3.61
C ALA A 190 12.84 3.16 -4.94
N ALA A 191 12.90 4.25 -5.71
CA ALA A 191 13.61 4.30 -6.97
C ALA A 191 15.05 3.78 -6.86
N GLY A 192 15.40 2.82 -7.73
CA GLY A 192 16.69 2.12 -7.70
C GLY A 192 16.70 0.83 -6.87
N ASN A 193 15.63 0.54 -6.12
CA ASN A 193 15.39 -0.74 -5.49
C ASN A 193 14.11 -1.37 -6.05
N TYR A 194 14.25 -2.17 -7.13
CA TYR A 194 13.11 -2.79 -7.79
C TYR A 194 12.34 -3.77 -6.89
N LYS A 195 13.00 -4.39 -5.89
CA LYS A 195 12.34 -5.32 -4.97
C LYS A 195 11.38 -4.58 -4.05
N GLU A 196 11.78 -3.41 -3.56
CA GLU A 196 10.91 -2.53 -2.78
C GLU A 196 9.78 -1.94 -3.63
N GLN A 197 10.08 -1.52 -4.86
CA GLN A 197 9.06 -1.06 -5.80
C GLN A 197 8.04 -2.16 -6.14
N TRP A 198 8.50 -3.41 -6.27
CA TRP A 198 7.63 -4.56 -6.44
C TRP A 198 6.77 -4.83 -5.20
N ALA A 199 7.34 -4.73 -4.00
CA ALA A 199 6.56 -4.85 -2.75
C ALA A 199 5.42 -3.82 -2.67
N VAL A 200 5.63 -2.61 -3.19
CA VAL A 200 4.56 -1.61 -3.35
C VAL A 200 3.51 -2.06 -4.38
N CYS A 201 3.93 -2.62 -5.52
CA CYS A 201 3.00 -3.14 -6.52
C CYS A 201 2.17 -4.33 -5.99
N GLU A 202 2.79 -5.25 -5.24
CA GLU A 202 2.10 -6.33 -4.55
C GLU A 202 1.07 -5.78 -3.55
N CYS A 203 1.47 -4.79 -2.74
CA CYS A 203 0.54 -4.14 -1.81
C CYS A 203 -0.66 -3.52 -2.52
N LEU A 204 -0.43 -2.75 -3.58
CA LEU A 204 -1.50 -2.12 -4.37
C LEU A 204 -2.42 -3.17 -4.99
N ALA A 205 -1.85 -4.21 -5.61
CA ALA A 205 -2.62 -5.27 -6.27
C ALA A 205 -3.62 -5.98 -5.35
N PHE A 206 -3.28 -6.15 -4.06
CA PHE A 206 -4.17 -6.76 -3.07
C PHE A 206 -5.10 -5.73 -2.40
N PHE A 207 -4.59 -4.55 -2.05
CA PHE A 207 -5.36 -3.50 -1.39
C PHE A 207 -6.52 -2.99 -2.26
N LEU A 208 -6.30 -2.92 -3.58
CA LEU A 208 -7.33 -2.48 -4.54
C LEU A 208 -8.46 -3.50 -4.74
N GLN A 209 -8.30 -4.75 -4.28
CA GLN A 209 -9.39 -5.76 -4.27
C GLN A 209 -10.19 -5.77 -2.97
N THR A 210 -9.79 -4.95 -2.00
CA THR A 210 -10.34 -4.96 -0.63
C THR A 210 -10.82 -3.55 -0.31
N GLU A 211 -10.17 -2.86 0.62
CA GLU A 211 -10.61 -1.56 1.12
C GLU A 211 -10.35 -0.40 0.13
N GLY A 212 -9.63 -0.66 -0.97
CA GLY A 212 -9.33 0.34 -2.00
C GLY A 212 -10.58 0.94 -2.67
N TRP A 213 -11.71 0.24 -2.68
CA TRP A 213 -12.96 0.70 -3.31
C TRP A 213 -13.63 1.85 -2.56
N CYS A 214 -13.31 2.11 -1.29
CA CYS A 214 -13.94 3.20 -0.52
C CYS A 214 -13.74 4.59 -1.17
N VAL A 215 -12.75 4.76 -2.05
CA VAL A 215 -12.52 6.02 -2.77
C VAL A 215 -13.60 6.32 -3.81
N THR A 216 -14.33 5.33 -4.31
CA THR A 216 -15.33 5.56 -5.38
C THR A 216 -16.57 6.29 -4.88
N GLY A 217 -16.74 6.40 -3.57
CA GLY A 217 -17.84 7.13 -2.93
C GLY A 217 -17.57 8.60 -2.65
N ILE A 218 -16.36 9.13 -2.93
CA ILE A 218 -16.05 10.55 -2.65
C ILE A 218 -16.57 11.48 -3.74
N ASP A 219 -16.86 12.73 -3.38
CA ASP A 219 -17.39 13.74 -4.31
C ASP A 219 -16.38 14.27 -5.36
N ASP A 220 -15.08 14.02 -5.19
CA ASP A 220 -14.00 14.37 -6.13
C ASP A 220 -13.59 13.19 -7.03
N GLY A 221 -14.52 12.75 -7.89
CA GLY A 221 -14.30 11.64 -8.82
C GLY A 221 -13.16 11.86 -9.83
N ASP A 222 -12.91 13.10 -10.25
CA ASP A 222 -11.80 13.44 -11.17
C ASP A 222 -10.44 13.13 -10.54
N THR A 223 -10.26 13.44 -9.25
CA THR A 223 -9.03 13.10 -8.54
C THR A 223 -8.91 11.59 -8.34
N VAL A 224 -10.00 10.87 -8.11
CA VAL A 224 -9.98 9.39 -8.03
C VAL A 224 -9.51 8.79 -9.35
N ASP A 225 -10.12 9.20 -10.46
CA ASP A 225 -9.77 8.71 -11.80
C ASP A 225 -8.30 8.98 -12.14
N ALA A 226 -7.84 10.22 -11.89
CA ALA A 226 -6.43 10.58 -12.08
C ALA A 226 -5.48 9.76 -11.19
N THR A 227 -5.91 9.37 -9.99
CA THR A 227 -5.12 8.51 -9.09
C THR A 227 -5.05 7.09 -9.63
N PHE A 228 -6.16 6.56 -10.15
CA PHE A 228 -6.22 5.22 -10.72
C PHE A 228 -5.36 5.14 -11.99
N GLU A 229 -5.44 6.13 -12.88
CA GLU A 229 -4.59 6.19 -14.07
C GLU A 229 -3.09 6.26 -13.67
N LEU A 230 -2.76 7.02 -12.62
CA LEU A 230 -1.40 7.13 -12.11
C LEU A 230 -0.88 5.80 -11.54
N ILE A 231 -1.71 5.05 -10.83
CA ILE A 231 -1.38 3.70 -10.34
C ILE A 231 -1.18 2.73 -11.51
N GLY A 232 -2.02 2.78 -12.54
CA GLY A 232 -1.82 2.00 -13.78
C GLY A 232 -0.47 2.32 -14.43
N ARG A 233 -0.13 3.60 -14.59
CA ARG A 233 1.18 4.06 -15.09
C ARG A 233 2.35 3.59 -14.24
N LEU A 234 2.21 3.61 -12.91
CA LEU A 234 3.20 3.12 -11.97
C LEU A 234 3.50 1.65 -12.24
N PHE A 235 2.46 0.83 -12.35
CA PHE A 235 2.62 -0.60 -12.61
C PHE A 235 3.24 -0.87 -13.99
N MET A 236 2.83 -0.13 -15.02
CA MET A 236 3.44 -0.23 -16.35
C MET A 236 4.93 0.18 -16.35
N ALA A 237 5.31 1.22 -15.59
CA ALA A 237 6.70 1.59 -15.40
C ALA A 237 7.50 0.49 -14.70
N MET A 238 6.89 -0.21 -13.74
CA MET A 238 7.48 -1.38 -13.07
C MET A 238 7.70 -2.54 -14.05
N LEU A 239 6.71 -2.90 -14.87
CA LEU A 239 6.86 -3.95 -15.88
C LEU A 239 7.96 -3.61 -16.90
N ALA A 240 8.02 -2.38 -17.38
CA ALA A 240 9.10 -1.92 -18.26
C ALA A 240 10.49 -2.01 -17.58
N GLN A 241 10.56 -1.77 -16.27
CA GLN A 241 11.79 -1.92 -15.51
C GLN A 241 12.21 -3.39 -15.37
N LEU A 242 11.27 -4.28 -15.05
CA LEU A 242 11.54 -5.71 -14.97
C LEU A 242 11.96 -6.31 -16.31
N GLU A 243 11.34 -5.87 -17.41
CA GLU A 243 11.73 -6.24 -18.78
C GLU A 243 13.21 -5.93 -19.06
N ARG A 244 13.65 -4.69 -18.76
CA ARG A 244 15.05 -4.28 -18.97
C ARG A 244 16.03 -5.06 -18.10
N GLN A 245 15.59 -5.49 -16.93
CA GLN A 245 16.37 -6.30 -16.00
C GLN A 245 16.28 -7.80 -16.31
N GLN A 246 15.56 -8.20 -17.36
CA GLN A 246 15.34 -9.60 -17.75
C GLN A 246 14.65 -10.43 -16.67
N LEU A 247 13.77 -9.78 -15.90
CA LEU A 247 13.01 -10.38 -14.80
C LEU A 247 11.56 -10.73 -15.19
N LEU A 248 11.12 -10.43 -16.41
CA LEU A 248 9.85 -10.93 -16.94
C LEU A 248 10.07 -12.26 -17.64
N SER A 249 9.90 -13.37 -16.91
CA SER A 249 9.94 -14.73 -17.46
C SER A 249 9.29 -15.71 -16.49
N LYS A 250 8.94 -16.91 -16.98
CA LYS A 250 8.47 -18.02 -16.11
C LYS A 250 9.50 -18.41 -15.04
N ASP A 251 10.78 -18.29 -15.36
CA ASP A 251 11.89 -18.64 -14.45
C ASP A 251 12.35 -17.50 -13.54
N SER A 252 11.63 -16.37 -13.54
CA SER A 252 11.97 -15.18 -12.76
C SER A 252 12.13 -15.48 -11.27
N GLU A 253 12.97 -14.70 -10.58
CA GLU A 253 13.01 -14.71 -9.11
C GLU A 253 11.71 -14.16 -8.51
N ILE A 254 10.93 -13.37 -9.26
CA ILE A 254 9.64 -12.81 -8.84
C ILE A 254 8.56 -13.88 -9.04
N LYS A 255 8.14 -14.52 -7.95
CA LYS A 255 7.33 -15.75 -8.01
C LYS A 255 5.85 -15.54 -8.23
N ASN A 256 5.37 -14.30 -8.24
CA ASN A 256 3.95 -13.96 -8.34
C ASN A 256 3.65 -12.97 -9.47
N LEU A 257 4.48 -12.90 -10.53
CA LEU A 257 4.26 -12.01 -11.68
C LEU A 257 2.83 -12.17 -12.24
N GLY A 258 2.44 -13.40 -12.58
CA GLY A 258 1.14 -13.70 -13.16
C GLY A 258 -0.03 -13.31 -12.26
N LEU A 259 0.11 -13.52 -10.94
CA LEU A 259 -0.89 -13.13 -9.96
C LEU A 259 -1.04 -11.61 -9.87
N VAL A 260 0.06 -10.89 -9.68
CA VAL A 260 0.02 -9.42 -9.54
C VAL A 260 -0.51 -8.78 -10.83
N MET A 261 -0.08 -9.26 -12.00
CA MET A 261 -0.59 -8.81 -13.29
C MET A 261 -2.11 -9.04 -13.43
N ALA A 262 -2.59 -10.24 -13.07
CA ALA A 262 -4.02 -10.57 -13.11
C ALA A 262 -4.85 -9.68 -12.17
N LEU A 263 -4.37 -9.42 -10.96
CA LEU A 263 -5.07 -8.54 -10.00
C LEU A 263 -5.19 -7.10 -10.52
N PHE A 264 -4.14 -6.56 -11.14
CA PHE A 264 -4.22 -5.23 -11.77
C PHE A 264 -5.21 -5.20 -12.93
N MET A 265 -5.32 -6.27 -13.72
CA MET A 265 -6.32 -6.38 -14.79
C MET A 265 -7.75 -6.45 -14.23
N ALA A 266 -7.98 -7.30 -13.23
CA ALA A 266 -9.28 -7.42 -12.56
C ALA A 266 -9.72 -6.08 -11.94
N TRP A 267 -8.80 -5.36 -11.29
CA TRP A 267 -9.07 -4.03 -10.77
C TRP A 267 -9.42 -3.03 -11.87
N ALA A 268 -8.68 -3.00 -12.98
CA ALA A 268 -8.98 -2.10 -14.11
C ALA A 268 -10.37 -2.37 -14.70
N ARG A 269 -10.73 -3.66 -14.85
CA ARG A 269 -12.07 -4.10 -15.28
C ARG A 269 -13.14 -3.59 -14.32
N GLY A 270 -12.97 -3.83 -13.02
CA GLY A 270 -13.89 -3.36 -11.99
C GLY A 270 -14.03 -1.84 -11.96
N ALA A 271 -12.93 -1.09 -12.10
CA ALA A 271 -12.92 0.36 -12.02
C ALA A 271 -13.78 1.00 -13.13
N ARG A 272 -13.74 0.41 -14.32
CA ARG A 272 -14.59 0.81 -15.46
C ARG A 272 -16.08 0.60 -15.20
N GLN A 273 -16.47 -0.36 -14.37
CA GLN A 273 -17.88 -0.51 -13.97
C GLN A 273 -18.37 0.66 -13.10
N TYR A 274 -17.45 1.40 -12.47
CA TYR A 274 -17.74 2.61 -11.69
C TYR A 274 -17.54 3.91 -12.50
N GLY A 275 -17.35 3.83 -13.83
CA GLY A 275 -17.11 5.00 -14.67
C GLY A 275 -15.71 5.60 -14.53
N LEU A 276 -14.75 4.86 -13.95
CA LEU A 276 -13.35 5.24 -13.85
C LEU A 276 -12.53 4.54 -14.93
N LEU A 277 -11.40 5.10 -15.35
CA LEU A 277 -10.53 4.53 -16.38
C LEU A 277 -11.22 4.32 -17.74
N GLU A 278 -12.09 5.25 -18.13
CA GLU A 278 -12.80 5.21 -19.43
C GLU A 278 -12.19 6.13 -20.50
N ASP A 279 -11.18 6.95 -20.17
CA ASP A 279 -10.57 7.86 -21.16
C ASP A 279 -9.82 7.07 -22.25
N GLU A 280 -10.33 7.12 -23.47
CA GLU A 280 -9.75 6.47 -24.65
C GLU A 280 -8.54 7.24 -25.24
N LYS A 281 -8.13 8.35 -24.62
CA LYS A 281 -7.04 9.19 -25.10
C LYS A 281 -5.73 8.43 -25.25
N GLU A 282 -5.16 8.52 -26.45
CA GLU A 282 -3.85 7.94 -26.74
C GLU A 282 -2.68 8.87 -26.39
N GLU A 283 -1.63 8.28 -25.84
CA GLU A 283 -0.35 8.92 -25.59
C GLU A 283 0.78 8.24 -26.36
N SER A 284 1.89 8.96 -26.55
CA SER A 284 3.09 8.37 -27.15
C SER A 284 3.72 7.37 -26.20
N LEU A 285 3.96 6.15 -26.69
CA LEU A 285 4.66 5.09 -25.97
C LEU A 285 6.16 5.16 -26.25
N GLY A 286 6.94 5.49 -25.23
CA GLY A 286 8.38 5.73 -25.37
C GLY A 286 8.71 6.99 -26.19
N PRO A 287 9.93 7.08 -26.78
CA PRO A 287 10.34 8.23 -27.56
C PRO A 287 9.38 8.51 -28.74
N ALA A 288 8.95 9.77 -28.91
CA ALA A 288 7.97 10.16 -29.93
C ALA A 288 8.33 9.72 -31.37
N LYS A 289 9.63 9.56 -31.66
CA LYS A 289 10.14 9.04 -32.95
C LYS A 289 9.67 7.62 -33.27
N ASN A 290 9.33 6.81 -32.27
CA ASN A 290 8.89 5.42 -32.46
C ASN A 290 7.45 5.32 -32.98
N LYS A 291 6.68 6.42 -32.92
CA LYS A 291 5.27 6.52 -33.35
C LYS A 291 4.31 5.49 -32.73
N LYS A 292 4.75 4.73 -31.71
CA LYS A 292 3.90 3.83 -30.94
C LYS A 292 2.99 4.64 -30.02
N LYS A 293 1.76 4.15 -29.85
CA LYS A 293 0.73 4.76 -29.02
C LYS A 293 0.23 3.75 -27.99
N TRP A 294 -0.29 4.25 -26.89
CA TRP A 294 -0.95 3.46 -25.85
C TRP A 294 -2.02 4.30 -25.15
N GLN A 295 -2.93 3.63 -24.45
CA GLN A 295 -4.05 4.25 -23.74
C GLN A 295 -3.87 4.02 -22.23
N PRO A 296 -3.55 5.07 -21.45
CA PRO A 296 -3.31 4.95 -20.01
C PRO A 296 -4.44 4.28 -19.23
N SER A 297 -5.69 4.63 -19.53
CA SER A 297 -6.88 4.08 -18.87
C SER A 297 -7.18 2.61 -19.22
N PHE A 298 -6.54 2.09 -20.27
CA PHE A 298 -6.66 0.70 -20.71
C PHE A 298 -5.31 -0.03 -20.59
N PHE A 299 -4.56 0.26 -19.51
CA PHE A 299 -3.22 -0.30 -19.27
C PHE A 299 -3.23 -1.83 -19.16
N ASP A 300 -4.37 -2.44 -18.82
CA ASP A 300 -4.60 -3.89 -18.78
C ASP A 300 -4.38 -4.57 -20.15
N ASN A 301 -4.58 -3.83 -21.25
CA ASN A 301 -4.19 -4.29 -22.59
C ASN A 301 -2.67 -4.51 -22.68
N GLN A 302 -1.87 -3.58 -22.15
CA GLN A 302 -0.41 -3.73 -22.14
C GLN A 302 0.06 -4.80 -21.14
N ILE A 303 -0.65 -4.99 -20.02
CA ILE A 303 -0.38 -6.12 -19.11
C ILE A 303 -0.53 -7.43 -19.87
N LEU A 304 -1.64 -7.63 -20.59
CA LEU A 304 -1.87 -8.85 -21.37
C LEU A 304 -0.84 -9.03 -22.48
N ALA A 305 -0.45 -7.94 -23.17
CA ALA A 305 0.61 -7.99 -24.18
C ALA A 305 1.96 -8.41 -23.58
N TYR A 306 2.33 -7.88 -22.40
CA TYR A 306 3.52 -8.31 -21.66
C TYR A 306 3.44 -9.78 -21.26
N ALA A 307 2.30 -10.23 -20.73
CA ALA A 307 2.09 -11.62 -20.33
C ALA A 307 2.28 -12.56 -21.52
N ARG A 308 1.67 -12.27 -22.67
CA ARG A 308 1.83 -13.07 -23.90
C ARG A 308 3.27 -13.07 -24.41
N LYS A 309 3.94 -11.92 -24.43
CA LYS A 309 5.32 -11.78 -24.93
C LYS A 309 6.32 -12.63 -24.12
N TYR A 310 6.13 -12.69 -22.82
CA TYR A 310 7.04 -13.37 -21.88
C TYR A 310 6.52 -14.72 -21.39
N GLU A 311 5.43 -15.19 -22.00
CA GLU A 311 4.75 -16.43 -21.63
C GLU A 311 4.48 -16.45 -20.12
N ILE A 312 3.88 -15.42 -19.55
CA ILE A 312 3.52 -15.40 -18.12
C ILE A 312 2.07 -15.85 -18.00
N ASP A 313 1.84 -16.93 -17.25
CA ASP A 313 0.49 -17.44 -17.01
C ASP A 313 -0.23 -16.50 -16.01
N LEU A 314 -1.35 -15.91 -16.42
CA LEU A 314 -2.19 -15.05 -15.57
C LEU A 314 -3.09 -15.93 -14.70
N VAL A 315 -3.07 -15.73 -13.38
CA VAL A 315 -3.70 -16.62 -12.38
C VAL A 315 -4.24 -15.82 -11.19
N GLY A 316 -5.15 -16.40 -10.40
CA GLY A 316 -5.60 -15.84 -9.12
C GLY A 316 -7.10 -15.51 -9.09
N PRO A 317 -7.53 -14.37 -9.66
CA PRO A 317 -8.95 -14.02 -9.77
C PRO A 317 -9.76 -15.13 -10.43
N HIS A 318 -10.94 -15.43 -9.90
CA HIS A 318 -11.84 -16.46 -10.45
C HIS A 318 -12.33 -16.13 -11.86
N ASP A 319 -12.47 -14.85 -12.18
CA ASP A 319 -12.95 -14.30 -13.44
C ASP A 319 -11.80 -13.90 -14.39
N ILE A 320 -10.59 -14.44 -14.16
CA ILE A 320 -9.40 -14.06 -14.94
C ILE A 320 -9.56 -14.39 -16.44
N ASP A 321 -10.21 -15.50 -16.78
CA ASP A 321 -10.42 -15.89 -18.18
C ASP A 321 -11.33 -14.87 -18.91
N GLU A 322 -12.38 -14.39 -18.24
CA GLU A 322 -13.24 -13.33 -18.78
C GLU A 322 -12.49 -12.02 -18.92
N THR A 323 -11.74 -11.63 -17.88
CA THR A 323 -10.90 -10.42 -17.87
C THR A 323 -9.90 -10.44 -19.02
N VAL A 324 -9.29 -11.60 -19.32
CA VAL A 324 -8.37 -11.78 -20.45
C VAL A 324 -9.10 -11.75 -21.79
N ALA A 325 -10.32 -12.26 -21.88
CA ALA A 325 -11.13 -12.26 -23.10
C ALA A 325 -11.58 -10.85 -23.51
N GLU A 326 -11.84 -9.97 -22.54
CA GLU A 326 -12.24 -8.58 -22.77
C GLU A 326 -11.05 -7.67 -23.15
N ALA A 327 -9.84 -8.01 -22.70
CA ALA A 327 -8.63 -7.22 -22.97
C ALA A 327 -8.02 -7.47 -24.36
N ARG A 328 -7.39 -6.44 -24.92
CA ARG A 328 -6.69 -6.47 -26.22
C ARG A 328 -5.19 -6.70 -26.01
N GLY A 329 -4.73 -7.94 -26.21
CA GLY A 329 -3.32 -8.30 -26.02
C GLY A 329 -2.41 -8.11 -27.24
N ASP A 330 -2.92 -7.57 -28.36
CA ASP A 330 -2.17 -7.28 -29.59
C ASP A 330 -1.71 -5.81 -29.69
N VAL A 331 -1.71 -5.09 -28.56
CA VAL A 331 -1.25 -3.71 -28.46
C VAL A 331 0.27 -3.58 -28.54
N ALA A 332 0.73 -2.41 -28.95
CA ALA A 332 2.16 -2.11 -29.02
C ALA A 332 2.80 -2.09 -27.62
N LEU A 333 3.95 -2.75 -27.50
CA LEU A 333 4.86 -2.62 -26.36
C LEU A 333 6.03 -1.69 -26.71
N PRO A 334 6.64 -1.02 -25.71
CA PRO A 334 7.83 -0.23 -25.95
C PRO A 334 8.95 -1.13 -26.52
N ASP A 335 9.88 -0.53 -27.25
CA ASP A 335 11.04 -1.29 -27.68
C ASP A 335 11.84 -1.69 -26.42
N PRO A 336 12.28 -2.95 -26.31
CA PRO A 336 13.11 -3.37 -25.20
C PRO A 336 14.41 -2.57 -25.27
N GLU A 337 14.57 -1.62 -24.35
CA GLU A 337 15.79 -0.84 -24.29
C GLU A 337 16.93 -1.72 -23.79
N SER A 338 18.13 -1.52 -24.34
CA SER A 338 19.31 -2.19 -23.80
C SER A 338 19.51 -1.78 -22.35
N SER A 339 19.98 -2.71 -21.51
CA SER A 339 20.23 -2.50 -20.07
C SER A 339 21.15 -1.30 -19.73
N SER A 340 21.75 -0.67 -20.74
CA SER A 340 22.59 0.53 -20.65
C SER A 340 21.83 1.87 -20.58
N THR A 341 20.55 1.95 -20.93
CA THR A 341 19.74 3.19 -20.79
C THR A 341 18.95 3.19 -19.49
N ALA A 342 19.65 3.54 -18.41
CA ALA A 342 19.18 3.47 -17.03
C ALA A 342 18.00 4.41 -16.66
N LYS A 343 17.31 5.04 -17.61
CA LYS A 343 16.31 6.12 -17.33
C LYS A 343 15.04 6.06 -18.18
N ALA A 344 14.78 4.97 -18.90
CA ALA A 344 13.59 4.92 -19.73
C ALA A 344 12.34 4.66 -18.89
N ASP A 345 11.45 5.65 -18.92
CA ASP A 345 10.09 5.61 -18.41
C ASP A 345 9.16 5.71 -19.63
N PRO A 346 8.96 4.62 -20.39
CA PRO A 346 8.23 4.67 -21.66
C PRO A 346 6.74 5.00 -21.47
N PHE A 347 6.21 4.78 -20.27
CA PHE A 347 4.82 5.05 -19.88
C PHE A 347 4.64 6.42 -19.21
N GLY A 348 5.74 7.15 -19.00
CA GLY A 348 5.73 8.53 -18.52
C GLY A 348 5.26 8.70 -17.08
N PHE A 349 5.39 7.68 -16.22
CA PHE A 349 5.01 7.73 -14.81
C PHE A 349 5.59 8.95 -14.08
N ALA A 350 6.90 9.20 -14.19
CA ALA A 350 7.55 10.31 -13.47
C ALA A 350 7.01 11.68 -13.90
N LYS A 351 6.66 11.82 -15.19
CA LYS A 351 6.03 13.03 -15.72
C LYS A 351 4.60 13.16 -15.23
N ALA A 352 3.83 12.07 -15.25
CA ALA A 352 2.46 12.01 -14.77
C ALA A 352 2.37 12.33 -13.27
N LEU A 353 3.23 11.73 -12.45
CA LEU A 353 3.32 12.01 -11.01
C LEU A 353 3.62 13.49 -10.73
N LYS A 354 4.55 14.10 -11.49
CA LYS A 354 4.85 15.53 -11.35
C LYS A 354 3.63 16.40 -11.68
N LYS A 355 2.86 16.05 -12.71
CA LYS A 355 1.62 16.74 -13.09
C LYS A 355 0.55 16.57 -12.00
N TYR A 356 0.34 15.33 -11.55
CA TYR A 356 -0.60 14.98 -10.49
C TYR A 356 -0.32 15.74 -9.18
N LYS A 357 0.95 15.83 -8.74
CA LYS A 357 1.36 16.60 -7.55
C LYS A 357 0.98 18.09 -7.62
N VAL A 358 0.85 18.65 -8.83
CA VAL A 358 0.46 20.06 -9.04
C VAL A 358 -1.06 20.21 -9.14
N GLU A 359 -1.74 19.27 -9.79
CA GLU A 359 -3.16 19.38 -10.14
C GLU A 359 -4.09 18.85 -9.05
N ALA A 360 -3.84 17.67 -8.50
CA ALA A 360 -4.69 17.08 -7.46
C ALA A 360 -4.49 17.79 -6.11
N GLY A 361 -3.23 18.15 -5.79
CA GLY A 361 -2.86 18.60 -4.44
C GLY A 361 -3.12 17.53 -3.36
N GLY A 362 -2.59 17.75 -2.15
CA GLY A 362 -2.92 16.90 -1.01
C GLY A 362 -4.32 17.15 -0.45
N ILE A 363 -4.80 16.23 0.40
CA ILE A 363 -6.05 16.36 1.14
C ILE A 363 -6.16 17.68 1.93
N SER A 364 -5.02 18.26 2.33
CA SER A 364 -4.98 19.58 2.96
C SER A 364 -5.52 20.71 2.06
N ALA A 365 -5.39 20.61 0.73
CA ALA A 365 -5.99 21.56 -0.21
C ALA A 365 -7.52 21.49 -0.16
N PHE A 366 -8.08 20.28 -0.15
CA PHE A 366 -9.51 20.03 0.01
C PHE A 366 -10.02 20.54 1.36
N LEU A 367 -9.41 20.10 2.48
CA LEU A 367 -9.85 20.46 3.83
C LEU A 367 -9.78 21.97 4.12
N SER A 368 -8.85 22.68 3.47
CA SER A 368 -8.71 24.13 3.64
C SER A 368 -9.54 24.96 2.66
N GLN A 369 -10.25 24.32 1.72
CA GLN A 369 -10.88 24.94 0.54
C GLN A 369 -9.94 25.89 -0.22
N ASN A 370 -8.63 25.74 -0.02
CA ASN A 370 -7.59 26.51 -0.68
C ASN A 370 -6.83 25.54 -1.55
N TYR A 371 -7.28 25.42 -2.79
CA TYR A 371 -6.58 24.78 -3.89
C TYR A 371 -5.35 25.60 -4.29
N SER A 372 -4.43 25.79 -3.35
CA SER A 372 -3.10 26.31 -3.66
C SER A 372 -2.30 25.16 -4.26
N SER A 373 -1.63 25.43 -5.38
CA SER A 373 -0.80 24.49 -6.16
C SER A 373 0.45 23.95 -5.43
N ASN A 374 0.51 24.07 -4.10
CA ASN A 374 1.66 23.74 -3.27
C ASN A 374 1.34 22.74 -2.13
N SER A 375 0.10 22.26 -1.98
CA SER A 375 -0.20 21.23 -0.97
C SER A 375 0.35 19.87 -1.42
N PRO A 376 1.28 19.25 -0.68
CA PRO A 376 1.86 17.96 -1.05
C PRO A 376 0.82 16.84 -0.96
N ILE A 377 0.86 15.90 -1.91
CA ILE A 377 0.03 14.68 -1.87
C ILE A 377 0.48 13.73 -0.73
N GLY A 378 -0.41 12.84 -0.30
CA GLY A 378 -0.16 11.88 0.78
C GLY A 378 -0.05 12.56 2.16
N GLY A 379 0.54 11.82 3.11
CA GLY A 379 0.64 12.22 4.52
C GLY A 379 -0.31 11.44 5.42
N ASP A 380 -0.67 12.05 6.55
CA ASP A 380 -1.51 11.45 7.59
C ASP A 380 -2.57 12.41 8.16
N ASN A 381 -3.06 13.34 7.34
CA ASN A 381 -3.99 14.37 7.80
C ASN A 381 -5.33 13.77 8.27
N LEU A 382 -5.74 12.65 7.68
CA LEU A 382 -6.98 11.95 8.04
C LEU A 382 -6.77 10.77 8.98
N ASP A 383 -5.53 10.49 9.38
CA ASP A 383 -5.24 9.60 10.50
C ASP A 383 -5.68 10.29 11.80
N ILE A 384 -6.70 9.74 12.45
CA ILE A 384 -7.35 10.29 13.64
C ILE A 384 -6.38 10.38 14.84
N THR A 385 -5.32 9.57 14.86
CA THR A 385 -4.30 9.61 15.92
C THR A 385 -3.45 10.89 15.87
N THR A 386 -3.37 11.55 14.72
CA THR A 386 -2.63 12.82 14.56
C THR A 386 -3.40 14.02 15.09
N TRP A 387 -4.70 13.88 15.31
CA TRP A 387 -5.57 14.97 15.73
C TRP A 387 -5.29 15.38 17.18
N SER A 388 -5.60 16.63 17.51
CA SER A 388 -5.57 17.05 18.91
C SER A 388 -6.66 16.35 19.72
N SER A 389 -6.44 16.17 21.02
CA SER A 389 -7.45 15.65 21.94
C SER A 389 -8.77 16.45 21.88
N ALA A 390 -8.68 17.77 21.74
CA ALA A 390 -9.84 18.64 21.60
C ALA A 390 -10.62 18.38 20.30
N ALA A 391 -9.90 18.19 19.18
CA ALA A 391 -10.52 17.88 17.90
C ALA A 391 -11.26 16.53 17.93
N ARG A 392 -10.62 15.47 18.44
CA ARG A 392 -11.29 14.16 18.58
C ARG A 392 -12.52 14.23 19.49
N LYS A 393 -12.41 14.83 20.67
CA LYS A 393 -13.55 15.04 21.59
C LYS A 393 -14.73 15.75 20.94
N SER A 394 -14.46 16.74 20.08
CA SER A 394 -15.54 17.49 19.43
C SER A 394 -16.37 16.62 18.48
N LYS A 395 -15.73 15.64 17.84
CA LYS A 395 -16.30 14.74 16.83
C LYS A 395 -16.78 13.40 17.40
N CYS A 396 -16.30 12.99 18.56
CA CYS A 396 -16.78 11.80 19.27
C CYS A 396 -18.25 11.96 19.71
N PHE A 397 -19.01 10.87 19.68
CA PHE A 397 -20.42 10.88 20.08
C PHE A 397 -20.60 11.17 21.57
N ASP A 398 -19.74 10.61 22.42
CA ASP A 398 -19.80 10.76 23.88
C ASP A 398 -19.03 11.99 24.42
N LYS A 399 -18.44 12.79 23.51
CA LYS A 399 -17.61 13.96 23.80
C LYS A 399 -16.35 13.68 24.63
N LYS A 400 -15.90 12.42 24.71
CA LYS A 400 -14.61 12.03 25.27
C LYS A 400 -13.56 11.84 24.18
N ASP A 401 -12.30 11.77 24.61
CA ASP A 401 -11.22 11.43 23.70
C ASP A 401 -11.27 9.90 23.53
N PRO A 402 -11.41 9.38 22.30
CA PRO A 402 -11.41 7.94 22.07
C PRO A 402 -10.02 7.33 22.30
N LEU A 403 -8.96 8.14 22.39
CA LEU A 403 -7.63 7.68 22.76
C LEU A 403 -7.34 7.97 24.23
N SER A 404 -7.02 6.91 24.97
CA SER A 404 -6.53 6.99 26.34
C SER A 404 -5.14 7.63 26.40
N LYS A 405 -4.76 8.09 27.60
CA LYS A 405 -3.41 8.61 27.84
C LYS A 405 -2.33 7.55 27.55
N ALA A 406 -2.59 6.28 27.88
CA ALA A 406 -1.65 5.20 27.67
C ALA A 406 -1.39 4.96 26.17
N GLU A 407 -2.44 4.97 25.35
CA GLU A 407 -2.32 4.83 23.89
C GLU A 407 -1.57 6.01 23.27
N ILE A 408 -1.88 7.24 23.69
CA ILE A 408 -1.17 8.44 23.22
C ILE A 408 0.33 8.37 23.59
N ASP A 409 0.65 7.92 24.79
CA ASP A 409 2.05 7.80 25.23
C ASP A 409 2.76 6.64 24.50
N ALA A 410 2.07 5.54 24.19
CA ALA A 410 2.59 4.46 23.35
C ALA A 410 2.84 4.92 21.90
N LEU A 411 1.94 5.71 21.32
CA LEU A 411 2.12 6.32 19.99
C LEU A 411 3.36 7.21 19.94
N LYS A 412 3.59 8.03 20.98
CA LYS A 412 4.82 8.85 21.08
C LYS A 412 6.10 8.02 21.20
N GLN A 413 5.99 6.80 21.73
CA GLN A 413 7.10 5.85 21.87
C GLN A 413 7.33 5.02 20.59
N GLY A 414 6.55 5.24 19.53
CA GLY A 414 6.71 4.54 18.27
C GLY A 414 5.93 3.22 18.17
N MET A 415 5.05 2.92 19.12
CA MET A 415 4.24 1.69 19.09
C MET A 415 3.17 1.76 18.00
N VAL A 416 2.95 0.65 17.31
CA VAL A 416 1.87 0.52 16.32
C VAL A 416 0.55 0.34 17.06
N LEU A 417 -0.43 1.18 16.72
CA LEU A 417 -1.81 1.03 17.21
C LEU A 417 -2.57 0.13 16.25
N THR A 418 -3.08 -0.99 16.77
CA THR A 418 -4.00 -1.88 16.05
C THR A 418 -5.38 -1.73 16.67
N LEU A 419 -6.35 -1.32 15.85
CA LEU A 419 -7.76 -1.28 16.21
C LEU A 419 -8.36 -2.63 15.78
N GLY A 420 -9.15 -3.22 16.67
CA GLY A 420 -9.71 -4.57 16.53
C GLY A 420 -11.18 -4.54 16.20
#